data_AF-A0A917MQG5-F1
#
_entry.id   AF-A0A917MQG5-F1
#
_cell.length_a   1.000
_cell.length_b   1.000
_cell.length_c   1.000
_cell.angle_alpha   90.00
_cell.angle_beta   90.00
_cell.angle_gamma   90.00
#
_symmetry.space_group_name_H-M   'P 1'
#
loop_
_entity.id
_entity.type
_entity.pdbx_description
1 polymer ?
#
loop_
_entity_poly.entity_id
_entity_poly.type
_entity_poly.pdbx_seq_one_letter_code
_entity_poly.pdbx_strand_id
1 'polypeptide(L)'
;MTAEESRANQYTVLSSFEPVESLLEIKKSEFIGHVKRVQTESEARAYIEEIRKKYHDARHVCSAFVLGPDRETQRSSDDGEPAGTAGIPMLQALLNRRTSTEDESVMDLSDICAVVVRYFGGIKLGAGGLVRAYTDAVVQVLDEAELVPRRRLRMGAIETSFAEAGKLENELRAAGIHVDTTDYGTGSASIIIGVFDSPASKAELEEQLAALTAGASSVAWQDTLWV
;
A
#
# COMPACT_ATOMS: atom_id res chain seq x y z
N MET A 1 -18.07 -0.97 18.57
CA MET A 1 -16.63 -0.64 18.68
C MET A 1 -16.25 -0.07 17.34
N THR A 2 -16.10 1.25 17.24
CA THR A 2 -15.41 1.86 16.10
C THR A 2 -14.02 1.25 16.08
N ALA A 3 -13.63 0.58 15.00
CA ALA A 3 -12.25 0.16 14.82
C ALA A 3 -11.39 1.43 15.01
N GLU A 4 -10.36 1.38 15.86
CA GLU A 4 -9.42 2.49 15.95
C GLU A 4 -8.87 2.75 14.55
N GLU A 5 -9.08 3.95 14.06
CA GLU A 5 -8.58 4.35 12.76
C GLU A 5 -7.04 4.25 12.76
N SER A 6 -6.47 3.78 11.66
CA SER A 6 -5.01 3.68 11.49
C SER A 6 -4.30 4.99 11.88
N ARG A 7 -3.11 4.89 12.48
CA ARG A 7 -2.32 6.09 12.83
C ARG A 7 -1.68 6.71 11.59
N ALA A 8 -1.38 5.89 10.59
CA ALA A 8 -0.86 6.36 9.32
C ALA A 8 -1.98 6.99 8.48
N ASN A 9 -1.67 8.14 7.86
CA ASN A 9 -2.52 8.80 6.87
C ASN A 9 -2.01 8.59 5.44
N GLN A 10 -0.81 8.04 5.29
CA GLN A 10 -0.22 7.65 4.02
C GLN A 10 0.77 6.51 4.24
N TYR A 11 0.95 5.68 3.21
CA TYR A 11 2.00 4.68 3.11
C TYR A 11 2.26 4.37 1.63
N THR A 12 3.25 3.54 1.31
CA THR A 12 3.59 3.22 -0.09
C THR A 12 3.24 1.79 -0.43
N VAL A 13 2.78 1.58 -1.67
CA VAL A 13 2.42 0.27 -2.25
C VAL A 13 2.99 0.14 -3.66
N LEU A 14 2.93 -1.06 -4.24
CA LEU A 14 3.16 -1.21 -5.69
C LEU A 14 2.02 -0.54 -6.46
N SER A 15 2.33 0.05 -7.62
CA SER A 15 1.35 0.73 -8.49
C SER A 15 0.27 -0.22 -9.01
N SER A 16 0.63 -1.49 -9.24
CA SER A 16 -0.23 -2.54 -9.78
C SER A 16 -0.40 -3.72 -8.82
N PHE A 17 -1.44 -4.52 -9.05
CA PHE A 17 -1.64 -5.83 -8.41
C PHE A 17 -0.95 -6.97 -9.18
N GLU A 18 -0.44 -6.69 -10.37
CA GLU A 18 0.37 -7.65 -11.12
C GLU A 18 1.73 -7.88 -10.44
N PRO A 19 2.23 -9.12 -10.44
CA PRO A 19 3.53 -9.42 -9.84
C PRO A 19 4.68 -8.86 -10.68
N VAL A 20 5.75 -8.47 -10.00
CA VAL A 20 7.05 -8.15 -10.61
C VAL A 20 8.01 -9.29 -10.29
N GLU A 21 8.79 -9.73 -11.28
CA GLU A 21 9.74 -10.84 -11.18
C GLU A 21 11.13 -10.36 -11.63
N SER A 22 12.18 -10.75 -10.90
CA SER A 22 13.57 -10.55 -11.33
C SER A 22 14.43 -11.78 -10.99
N LEU A 23 15.51 -11.97 -11.74
CA LEU A 23 16.47 -13.05 -11.53
C LEU A 23 17.81 -12.49 -11.04
N LEU A 24 18.30 -13.05 -9.95
CA LEU A 24 19.63 -12.79 -9.38
C LEU A 24 20.46 -14.08 -9.36
N GLU A 25 21.63 -14.07 -10.00
CA GLU A 25 22.56 -15.20 -9.98
C GLU A 25 23.75 -14.94 -9.05
N ILE A 26 23.97 -15.81 -8.07
CA ILE A 26 25.12 -15.74 -7.15
C ILE A 26 25.78 -17.12 -7.04
N LYS A 27 27.05 -17.20 -7.45
CA LYS A 27 27.84 -18.45 -7.44
C LYS A 27 27.08 -19.64 -8.05
N LYS A 28 26.50 -19.42 -9.24
CA LYS A 28 25.66 -20.37 -9.99
C LYS A 28 24.32 -20.73 -9.35
N SER A 29 24.01 -20.20 -8.17
CA SER A 29 22.68 -20.34 -7.58
C SER A 29 21.79 -19.25 -8.13
N GLU A 30 20.58 -19.60 -8.52
CA GLU A 30 19.57 -18.68 -9.03
C GLU A 30 18.61 -18.32 -7.91
N PHE A 31 18.32 -17.03 -7.76
CA PHE A 31 17.35 -16.46 -6.84
C PHE A 31 16.35 -15.69 -7.67
N ILE A 32 15.17 -16.26 -7.87
CA ILE A 32 14.08 -15.64 -8.62
C ILE A 32 13.22 -14.89 -7.62
N GLY A 33 13.37 -13.57 -7.58
CA GLY A 33 12.63 -12.66 -6.72
C GLY A 33 11.27 -12.34 -7.32
N HIS A 34 10.24 -12.34 -6.49
CA HIS A 34 8.87 -12.00 -6.82
C HIS A 34 8.35 -11.01 -5.80
N VAL A 35 7.69 -9.96 -6.24
CA VAL A 35 6.87 -9.10 -5.36
C VAL A 35 5.49 -8.90 -5.95
N LYS A 36 4.48 -8.88 -5.08
CA LYS A 36 3.09 -8.63 -5.46
C LYS A 36 2.38 -7.82 -4.39
N ARG A 37 1.55 -6.88 -4.81
CA ARG A 37 0.65 -6.15 -3.91
C ARG A 37 -0.44 -7.10 -3.41
N VAL A 38 -0.62 -7.14 -2.10
CA VAL A 38 -1.62 -7.98 -1.42
C VAL A 38 -2.16 -7.22 -0.22
N GLN A 39 -3.45 -7.31 0.04
CA GLN A 39 -4.11 -6.52 1.08
C GLN A 39 -4.53 -7.37 2.29
N THR A 40 -4.48 -8.70 2.15
CA THR A 40 -4.89 -9.62 3.21
C THR A 40 -3.89 -10.77 3.39
N GLU A 41 -3.85 -11.37 4.58
CA GLU A 41 -3.05 -12.58 4.82
C GLU A 41 -3.47 -13.72 3.88
N SER A 42 -4.76 -13.77 3.52
CA SER A 42 -5.30 -14.77 2.60
C SER A 42 -4.71 -14.62 1.20
N GLU A 43 -4.69 -13.40 0.66
CA GLU A 43 -4.08 -13.09 -0.64
C GLU A 43 -2.58 -13.39 -0.64
N ALA A 44 -1.87 -13.02 0.43
CA ALA A 44 -0.44 -13.30 0.57
C ALA A 44 -0.16 -14.82 0.53
N ARG A 45 -0.93 -15.61 1.30
CA ARG A 45 -0.81 -17.07 1.33
C ARG A 45 -1.18 -17.71 0.00
N ALA A 46 -2.23 -17.22 -0.66
CA ALA A 46 -2.63 -17.69 -1.99
C ALA A 46 -1.51 -17.45 -3.01
N TYR A 47 -0.87 -16.28 -2.98
CA TYR A 47 0.23 -15.96 -3.87
C TYR A 47 1.48 -16.82 -3.60
N ILE A 48 1.85 -17.04 -2.34
CA ILE A 48 2.98 -17.93 -1.98
C ILE A 48 2.73 -19.35 -2.53
N GLU A 49 1.51 -19.86 -2.41
CA GLU A 49 1.14 -21.18 -2.92
C GLU A 49 1.09 -21.23 -4.45
N GLU A 50 0.67 -20.14 -5.11
CA GLU A 50 0.75 -19.99 -6.56
C GLU A 50 2.20 -20.11 -7.05
N ILE A 51 3.14 -19.38 -6.42
CA ILE A 51 4.57 -19.45 -6.75
C ILE A 51 5.13 -20.84 -6.46
N ARG A 52 4.76 -21.48 -5.34
CA ARG A 52 5.18 -22.86 -5.04
C ARG A 52 4.71 -23.86 -6.10
N LYS A 53 3.49 -23.70 -6.62
CA LYS A 53 2.98 -24.54 -7.71
C LYS A 53 3.69 -24.26 -9.03
N LYS A 54 3.96 -22.99 -9.34
CA LYS A 54 4.73 -22.59 -10.53
C LYS A 54 6.13 -23.22 -10.52
N TYR A 55 6.80 -23.19 -9.37
CA TYR A 55 8.16 -23.69 -9.17
C TYR A 55 8.17 -24.97 -8.30
N HIS A 56 7.35 -25.95 -8.67
CA HIS A 56 7.16 -27.20 -7.92
C HIS A 56 8.42 -28.04 -7.69
N ASP A 57 9.48 -27.83 -8.48
CA ASP A 57 10.77 -28.52 -8.41
C ASP A 57 11.82 -27.75 -7.61
N ALA A 58 11.54 -26.50 -7.23
CA ALA A 58 12.40 -25.73 -6.35
C ALA A 58 12.37 -26.29 -4.92
N ARG A 59 13.54 -26.31 -4.27
CA ARG A 59 13.65 -26.81 -2.89
C ARG A 59 13.21 -25.79 -1.85
N HIS A 60 13.36 -24.50 -2.16
CA HIS A 60 13.11 -23.40 -1.25
C HIS A 60 12.34 -22.32 -1.99
N VAL A 61 11.19 -21.97 -1.42
CA VAL A 61 10.28 -20.89 -1.80
C VAL A 61 10.08 -20.05 -0.54
N CYS A 62 11.11 -19.26 -0.21
CA CYS A 62 11.12 -18.41 0.97
C CYS A 62 10.20 -17.20 0.73
N SER A 63 9.62 -16.66 1.81
CA SER A 63 8.63 -15.59 1.67
C SER A 63 8.70 -14.59 2.82
N ALA A 64 8.29 -13.35 2.56
CA ALA A 64 7.99 -12.35 3.58
C ALA A 64 6.84 -11.46 3.12
N PHE A 65 6.03 -10.95 4.04
CA PHE A 65 5.01 -9.96 3.71
C PHE A 65 4.76 -8.98 4.85
N VAL A 66 4.33 -7.77 4.46
CA VAL A 66 3.95 -6.66 5.34
C VAL A 66 2.59 -6.15 4.89
N LEU A 67 1.61 -6.08 5.79
CA LEU A 67 0.25 -5.67 5.46
C LEU A 67 -0.25 -4.55 6.36
N GLY A 68 -1.12 -3.73 5.77
CA GLY A 68 -1.84 -2.67 6.45
C GLY A 68 -1.03 -1.38 6.60
N PRO A 69 -1.73 -0.25 6.78
CA PRO A 69 -1.11 1.08 6.84
C PRO A 69 -0.15 1.23 8.03
N ASP A 70 -0.47 0.64 9.19
CA ASP A 70 0.40 0.64 10.38
C ASP A 70 1.45 -0.48 10.39
N ARG A 71 1.45 -1.36 9.37
CA ARG A 71 2.41 -2.47 9.19
C ARG A 71 2.46 -3.44 10.37
N GLU A 72 1.34 -3.63 11.08
CA GLU A 72 1.25 -4.49 12.26
C GLU A 72 1.32 -5.98 11.89
N THR A 73 0.90 -6.33 10.68
CA THR A 73 0.95 -7.71 10.18
C THR A 73 2.21 -7.92 9.38
N GLN A 74 3.16 -8.62 9.99
CA GLN A 74 4.44 -8.99 9.38
C GLN A 74 4.65 -10.50 9.53
N ARG A 75 5.01 -11.17 8.44
CA ARG A 75 5.31 -12.61 8.44
C ARG A 75 6.52 -12.89 7.57
N SER A 76 7.24 -13.96 7.89
CA SER A 76 8.31 -14.49 7.06
C SER A 76 8.46 -16.00 7.21
N SER A 77 9.07 -16.64 6.23
CA SER A 77 9.36 -18.08 6.20
C SER A 77 10.69 -18.34 5.50
N ASP A 78 11.54 -19.15 6.13
CA ASP A 78 12.79 -19.63 5.54
C ASP A 78 12.59 -20.83 4.60
N ASP A 79 11.40 -21.45 4.55
CA ASP A 79 11.08 -22.60 3.70
C ASP A 79 12.16 -23.70 3.60
N GLY A 80 12.70 -24.11 4.75
CA GLY A 80 13.72 -25.15 4.84
C GLY A 80 15.17 -24.68 4.59
N GLU A 81 15.39 -23.40 4.30
CA GLU A 81 16.72 -22.79 4.46
C GLU A 81 17.15 -22.80 5.95
N PRO A 82 18.46 -22.64 6.24
CA PRO A 82 18.91 -22.45 7.61
C PRO A 82 18.17 -21.30 8.28
N ALA A 83 17.72 -21.52 9.52
CA ALA A 83 16.87 -20.58 10.24
C ALA A 83 17.48 -19.16 10.29
N GLY A 84 16.67 -18.16 9.94
CA GLY A 84 17.03 -16.76 9.93
C GLY A 84 17.92 -16.33 8.75
N THR A 85 18.13 -17.17 7.74
CA THR A 85 18.98 -16.83 6.60
C THR A 85 18.24 -16.37 5.35
N ALA A 86 16.90 -16.48 5.32
CA ALA A 86 16.09 -16.09 4.17
C ALA A 86 14.91 -15.18 4.56
N GLY A 87 13.94 -15.70 5.32
CA GLY A 87 12.68 -15.02 5.60
C GLY A 87 12.86 -13.69 6.34
N ILE A 88 13.65 -13.67 7.42
CA ILE A 88 13.92 -12.45 8.20
C ILE A 88 14.68 -11.40 7.36
N PRO A 89 15.77 -11.75 6.64
CA PRO A 89 16.42 -10.83 5.70
C PRO A 89 15.48 -10.23 4.64
N MET A 90 14.59 -11.04 4.06
CA MET A 90 13.58 -10.57 3.10
C MET A 90 12.61 -9.59 3.75
N LEU A 91 12.12 -9.90 4.96
CA LEU A 91 11.23 -9.00 5.70
C LEU A 91 11.91 -7.67 6.02
N GLN A 92 13.17 -7.70 6.44
CA GLN A 92 13.95 -6.48 6.68
C GLN A 92 14.17 -5.65 5.42
N ALA A 93 14.35 -6.29 4.26
CA ALA A 93 14.45 -5.60 2.97
C ALA A 93 13.15 -4.85 2.63
N LEU A 94 11.98 -5.48 2.85
CA LEU A 94 10.68 -4.81 2.73
C LEU A 94 10.55 -3.66 3.73
N LEU A 95 10.95 -3.89 4.98
CA LEU A 95 10.73 -2.93 6.05
C LEU A 95 11.57 -1.66 5.90
N ASN A 96 12.78 -1.81 5.38
CA ASN A 96 13.75 -0.73 5.21
C ASN A 96 13.80 -0.16 3.79
N ARG A 97 12.85 -0.56 2.91
CA ARG A 97 12.76 0.01 1.56
C ARG A 97 12.45 1.49 1.67
N ARG A 98 13.33 2.32 1.12
CA ARG A 98 13.07 3.76 0.92
C ARG A 98 12.05 3.93 -0.21
N THR A 99 11.05 4.74 0.04
CA THR A 99 9.88 4.90 -0.85
C THR A 99 9.71 6.29 -1.41
N SER A 100 10.44 7.28 -0.87
CA SER A 100 10.45 8.66 -1.35
C SER A 100 11.84 9.06 -1.83
N THR A 101 11.89 9.75 -2.97
CA THR A 101 13.11 10.38 -3.50
C THR A 101 13.37 11.75 -2.88
N GLU A 102 12.35 12.38 -2.31
CA GLU A 102 12.43 13.70 -1.69
C GLU A 102 12.83 13.62 -0.21
N ASP A 103 12.41 12.54 0.47
CA ASP A 103 12.73 12.28 1.87
C ASP A 103 13.19 10.83 2.03
N GLU A 104 14.52 10.64 2.07
CA GLU A 104 15.15 9.33 2.20
C GLU A 104 14.87 8.64 3.55
N SER A 105 14.27 9.33 4.53
CA SER A 105 13.89 8.74 5.82
C SER A 105 12.58 7.95 5.76
N VAL A 106 11.80 8.10 4.68
CA VAL A 106 10.51 7.43 4.52
C VAL A 106 10.72 5.96 4.14
N MET A 107 10.30 5.07 5.05
CA MET A 107 10.34 3.62 4.91
C MET A 107 8.97 3.03 5.28
N ASP A 108 8.00 3.25 4.41
CA ASP A 108 6.58 2.98 4.65
C ASP A 108 5.95 1.99 3.65
N LEU A 109 6.78 1.18 2.98
CA LEU A 109 6.29 0.13 2.09
C LEU A 109 5.44 -0.89 2.87
N SER A 110 4.24 -1.15 2.37
CA SER A 110 3.27 -2.11 2.92
C SER A 110 2.37 -2.70 1.83
N ASP A 111 1.39 -3.50 2.23
CA ASP A 111 0.48 -4.27 1.37
C ASP A 111 1.24 -5.05 0.29
N ILE A 112 2.29 -5.75 0.70
CA ILE A 112 3.23 -6.40 -0.21
C ILE A 112 3.63 -7.78 0.29
N CYS A 113 3.73 -8.72 -0.64
CA CYS A 113 4.32 -10.04 -0.43
C CYS A 113 5.51 -10.22 -1.36
N ALA A 114 6.65 -10.56 -0.77
CA ALA A 114 7.85 -11.01 -1.47
C ALA A 114 8.00 -12.52 -1.36
N VAL A 115 8.35 -13.17 -2.48
CA VAL A 115 8.69 -14.59 -2.55
C VAL A 115 10.01 -14.72 -3.29
N VAL A 116 10.94 -15.52 -2.78
CA VAL A 116 12.21 -15.82 -3.46
C VAL A 116 12.30 -17.32 -3.65
N VAL A 117 12.36 -17.72 -4.91
CA VAL A 117 12.57 -19.12 -5.31
C VAL A 117 14.05 -19.32 -5.54
N ARG A 118 14.61 -20.41 -4.98
CA ARG A 118 16.03 -20.69 -5.09
C ARG A 118 16.33 -22.04 -5.74
N TYR A 119 17.17 -22.00 -6.77
CA TYR A 119 17.84 -23.19 -7.31
C TYR A 119 19.32 -23.20 -6.89
N PHE A 120 19.77 -24.34 -6.33
CA PHE A 120 21.14 -24.47 -5.83
C PHE A 120 22.16 -24.74 -6.95
N GLY A 121 23.16 -23.86 -7.05
CA GLY A 121 24.19 -23.91 -8.09
C GLY A 121 25.39 -24.83 -7.86
N GLY A 122 25.35 -25.70 -6.84
CA GLY A 122 26.48 -26.57 -6.49
C GLY A 122 27.54 -25.92 -5.58
N ILE A 123 27.50 -24.61 -5.35
CA ILE A 123 28.46 -23.88 -4.50
C ILE A 123 27.75 -23.33 -3.26
N LYS A 124 28.21 -23.74 -2.07
CA LYS A 124 27.64 -23.26 -0.80
C LYS A 124 27.99 -21.78 -0.58
N LEU A 125 26.97 -20.99 -0.20
CA LEU A 125 27.12 -19.56 0.11
C LEU A 125 27.51 -19.30 1.58
N GLY A 126 27.23 -20.25 2.48
CA GLY A 126 27.31 -20.03 3.93
C GLY A 126 26.19 -19.11 4.43
N ALA A 127 25.97 -19.05 5.75
CA ALA A 127 24.85 -18.32 6.34
C ALA A 127 24.84 -16.83 5.96
N GLY A 128 25.98 -16.13 6.09
CA GLY A 128 26.07 -14.72 5.72
C GLY A 128 25.93 -14.47 4.21
N GLY A 129 26.26 -15.46 3.37
CA GLY A 129 26.05 -15.37 1.92
C GLY A 129 24.59 -15.56 1.53
N LEU A 130 23.86 -16.43 2.24
CA LEU A 130 22.41 -16.59 2.06
C LEU A 130 21.64 -15.34 2.47
N VAL A 131 21.96 -14.79 3.65
CA VAL A 131 21.35 -13.54 4.14
C VAL A 131 21.45 -12.45 3.08
N ARG A 132 22.65 -12.20 2.54
CA ARG A 132 22.84 -11.20 1.48
C ARG A 132 22.08 -11.56 0.21
N ALA A 133 22.15 -12.80 -0.26
CA ALA A 133 21.49 -13.22 -1.49
C ALA A 133 19.95 -13.02 -1.43
N TYR A 134 19.32 -13.36 -0.31
CA TYR A 134 17.88 -13.16 -0.12
C TYR A 134 17.50 -11.68 0.04
N THR A 135 18.32 -10.89 0.74
CA THR A 135 18.15 -9.42 0.79
C THR A 135 18.26 -8.82 -0.61
N ASP A 136 19.34 -9.13 -1.33
CA ASP A 136 19.64 -8.57 -2.65
C ASP A 136 18.57 -8.96 -3.69
N ALA A 137 18.04 -10.18 -3.64
CA ALA A 137 16.97 -10.62 -4.53
C ALA A 137 15.68 -9.80 -4.33
N VAL A 138 15.31 -9.50 -3.07
CA VAL A 138 14.15 -8.64 -2.78
C VAL A 138 14.42 -7.19 -3.17
N VAL A 139 15.61 -6.67 -2.91
CA VAL A 139 15.98 -5.30 -3.30
C VAL A 139 15.93 -5.15 -4.83
N GLN A 140 16.51 -6.09 -5.56
CA GLN A 140 16.57 -6.05 -7.02
C GLN A 140 15.16 -6.04 -7.63
N VAL A 141 14.26 -6.94 -7.20
CA VAL A 141 12.89 -6.96 -7.75
C VAL A 141 12.10 -5.69 -7.38
N LEU A 142 12.38 -5.09 -6.21
CA LEU A 142 11.77 -3.80 -5.82
C LEU A 142 12.33 -2.61 -6.61
N ASP A 143 13.56 -2.67 -7.11
CA ASP A 143 14.13 -1.65 -7.99
C ASP A 143 13.48 -1.65 -9.38
N GLU A 144 12.93 -2.80 -9.79
CA GLU A 144 12.16 -2.95 -11.04
C GLU A 144 10.67 -2.63 -10.87
N ALA A 145 10.19 -2.51 -9.62
CA ALA A 145 8.79 -2.26 -9.31
C ALA A 145 8.47 -0.77 -9.22
N GLU A 146 7.34 -0.38 -9.81
CA GLU A 146 6.81 0.99 -9.66
C GLU A 146 6.05 1.12 -8.33
N LEU A 147 6.40 2.15 -7.56
CA LEU A 147 5.82 2.44 -6.26
C LEU A 147 4.96 3.70 -6.32
N VAL A 148 3.83 3.68 -5.61
CA VAL A 148 2.92 4.84 -5.51
C VAL A 148 2.48 5.07 -4.06
N PRO A 149 2.28 6.34 -3.66
CA PRO A 149 1.70 6.64 -2.37
C PRO A 149 0.23 6.22 -2.35
N ARG A 150 -0.17 5.64 -1.24
CA ARG A 150 -1.55 5.34 -0.87
C ARG A 150 -1.95 6.24 0.28
N ARG A 151 -3.01 7.03 0.11
CA ARG A 151 -3.38 8.09 1.07
C ARG A 151 -4.77 7.89 1.60
N ARG A 152 -4.97 8.25 2.86
CA ARG A 152 -6.29 8.23 3.49
C ARG A 152 -7.01 9.54 3.22
N LEU A 153 -8.19 9.43 2.63
CA LEU A 153 -9.15 10.50 2.52
C LEU A 153 -10.12 10.45 3.70
N ARG A 154 -10.47 11.62 4.22
CA ARG A 154 -11.67 11.81 5.03
C ARG A 154 -12.81 12.17 4.10
N MET A 155 -13.86 11.35 4.11
CA MET A 155 -15.07 11.63 3.36
C MET A 155 -15.95 12.60 4.14
N GLY A 156 -16.66 13.47 3.43
CA GLY A 156 -17.61 14.41 4.00
C GLY A 156 -18.83 14.55 3.11
N ALA A 157 -19.96 14.89 3.72
CA ALA A 157 -21.20 15.20 3.02
C ALA A 157 -21.58 16.66 3.27
N ILE A 158 -21.96 17.35 2.20
CA ILE A 158 -22.55 18.69 2.26
C ILE A 158 -24.01 18.59 1.84
N GLU A 159 -24.90 18.80 2.80
CA GLU A 159 -26.34 18.83 2.54
C GLU A 159 -26.74 20.15 1.87
N THR A 160 -27.53 20.06 0.81
CA THR A 160 -28.00 21.22 0.06
C THR A 160 -29.38 20.96 -0.57
N SER A 161 -30.03 22.03 -1.02
CA SER A 161 -31.30 21.93 -1.73
C SER A 161 -31.08 21.40 -3.15
N PHE A 162 -32.09 20.74 -3.74
CA PHE A 162 -31.99 20.29 -5.14
C PHE A 162 -31.75 21.44 -6.13
N ALA A 163 -32.24 22.64 -5.81
CA ALA A 163 -32.07 23.82 -6.64
C ALA A 163 -30.62 24.35 -6.62
N GLU A 164 -29.91 24.18 -5.51
CA GLU A 164 -28.56 24.69 -5.30
C GLU A 164 -27.47 23.65 -5.58
N ALA A 165 -27.80 22.36 -5.53
CA ALA A 165 -26.86 21.24 -5.67
C ALA A 165 -25.93 21.39 -6.87
N GLY A 166 -26.48 21.60 -8.08
CA GLY A 166 -25.68 21.72 -9.28
C GLY A 166 -24.79 22.98 -9.30
N LYS A 167 -25.23 24.08 -8.68
CA LYS A 167 -24.43 25.29 -8.57
C LYS A 167 -23.28 25.09 -7.59
N LEU A 168 -23.58 24.55 -6.40
CA LEU A 168 -22.60 24.31 -5.35
C LEU A 168 -21.55 23.28 -5.77
N GLU A 169 -21.96 22.18 -6.41
CA GLU A 169 -21.01 21.20 -6.96
C GLU A 169 -20.02 21.85 -7.94
N ASN A 170 -20.52 22.68 -8.86
CA ASN A 170 -19.68 23.38 -9.82
C ASN A 170 -18.70 24.36 -9.12
N GLU A 171 -19.15 25.08 -8.10
CA GLU A 171 -18.31 26.00 -7.32
C GLU A 171 -17.23 25.24 -6.54
N LEU A 172 -17.57 24.12 -5.90
CA LEU A 172 -16.62 23.25 -5.21
C LEU A 172 -15.55 22.72 -6.16
N ARG A 173 -15.96 22.17 -7.32
CA ARG A 173 -15.01 21.69 -8.33
C ARG A 173 -14.14 22.82 -8.89
N ALA A 174 -14.69 24.01 -9.11
CA ALA A 174 -13.95 25.19 -9.56
C ALA A 174 -12.93 25.67 -8.51
N ALA A 175 -13.21 25.47 -7.22
CA ALA A 175 -12.28 25.71 -6.12
C ALA A 175 -11.20 24.62 -5.97
N GLY A 176 -11.24 23.56 -6.80
CA GLY A 176 -10.29 22.45 -6.75
C GLY A 176 -10.64 21.36 -5.73
N ILE A 177 -11.83 21.39 -5.16
CA ILE A 177 -12.31 20.39 -4.20
C ILE A 177 -12.70 19.13 -4.97
N HIS A 178 -12.21 17.98 -4.50
CA HIS A 178 -12.58 16.70 -5.07
C HIS A 178 -14.00 16.31 -4.61
N VAL A 179 -14.95 16.42 -5.55
CA VAL A 179 -16.32 15.91 -5.40
C VAL A 179 -16.39 14.51 -6.03
N ASP A 180 -16.75 13.53 -5.21
CA ASP A 180 -16.86 12.11 -5.56
C ASP A 180 -18.19 11.84 -6.28
N THR A 181 -19.31 12.08 -5.59
CA THR A 181 -20.67 11.92 -6.12
C THR A 181 -21.62 12.95 -5.52
N THR A 182 -22.80 13.08 -6.13
CA THR A 182 -23.92 13.86 -5.60
C THR A 182 -25.15 12.94 -5.51
N ASP A 183 -25.59 12.66 -4.30
CA ASP A 183 -26.70 11.76 -4.03
C ASP A 183 -28.01 12.56 -3.84
N TYR A 184 -29.07 12.14 -4.52
CA TYR A 184 -30.38 12.79 -4.46
C TYR A 184 -31.34 11.98 -3.58
N GLY A 185 -31.55 12.45 -2.36
CA GLY A 185 -32.44 11.82 -1.38
C GLY A 185 -33.92 12.19 -1.59
N THR A 186 -34.75 11.93 -0.57
CA THR A 186 -36.19 12.24 -0.61
C THR A 186 -36.53 13.70 -0.27
N GLY A 187 -35.56 14.52 0.14
CA GLY A 187 -35.80 15.90 0.59
C GLY A 187 -34.64 16.88 0.40
N SER A 188 -33.41 16.40 0.23
CA SER A 188 -32.20 17.17 -0.04
C SER A 188 -31.29 16.41 -1.00
N ALA A 189 -30.33 17.12 -1.56
CA ALA A 189 -29.16 16.53 -2.20
C ALA A 189 -27.99 16.53 -1.21
N SER A 190 -27.15 15.51 -1.30
CA SER A 190 -25.93 15.38 -0.51
C SER A 190 -24.74 15.32 -1.47
N ILE A 191 -23.85 16.30 -1.39
CA ILE A 191 -22.61 16.32 -2.19
C ILE A 191 -21.53 15.64 -1.38
N ILE A 192 -21.01 14.53 -1.89
CA ILE A 192 -19.94 13.74 -1.25
C ILE A 192 -18.59 14.23 -1.76
N ILE A 193 -17.72 14.55 -0.81
CA ILE A 193 -16.39 15.09 -1.06
C ILE A 193 -15.33 14.30 -0.30
N GLY A 194 -14.10 14.36 -0.80
CA GLY A 194 -12.94 13.76 -0.15
C GLY A 194 -11.81 14.76 0.01
N VAL A 195 -11.24 14.84 1.21
CA VAL A 195 -10.00 15.59 1.49
C VAL A 195 -8.97 14.66 2.11
N PHE A 196 -7.68 14.97 2.02
CA PHE A 196 -6.69 14.22 2.81
C PHE A 196 -7.05 14.26 4.30
N ASP A 197 -6.94 13.12 4.98
CA ASP A 197 -7.37 12.99 6.38
C ASP A 197 -6.38 13.66 7.34
N SER A 198 -6.36 14.99 7.31
CA SER A 198 -5.54 15.85 8.16
C SER A 198 -6.37 17.01 8.71
N PRO A 199 -6.09 17.51 9.92
CA PRO A 199 -6.78 18.68 10.46
C PRO A 199 -6.68 19.92 9.55
N ALA A 200 -5.52 20.10 8.89
CA ALA A 200 -5.30 21.23 8.00
C ALA A 200 -6.21 21.16 6.76
N SER A 201 -6.28 20.01 6.09
CA SER A 201 -7.12 19.84 4.90
C SER A 201 -8.61 19.95 5.22
N LYS A 202 -9.04 19.48 6.40
CA LYS A 202 -10.44 19.65 6.85
C LYS A 202 -10.77 21.13 7.10
N ALA A 203 -9.90 21.84 7.82
CA ALA A 203 -10.09 23.25 8.11
C ALA A 203 -10.08 24.12 6.85
N GLU A 204 -9.15 23.83 5.91
CA GLU A 204 -9.07 24.55 4.63
C GLU A 204 -10.37 24.38 3.81
N LEU A 205 -10.90 23.15 3.74
CA LEU A 205 -12.16 22.90 3.08
C LEU A 205 -13.33 23.62 3.77
N GLU A 206 -13.42 23.56 5.10
CA GLU A 206 -14.47 24.23 5.86
C GLU A 206 -14.45 25.75 5.64
N GLU A 207 -13.26 26.36 5.59
CA GLU A 207 -13.07 27.78 5.27
C GLU A 207 -13.54 28.11 3.85
N GLN A 208 -13.13 27.30 2.86
CA GLN A 208 -13.55 27.47 1.47
C GLN A 208 -15.07 27.33 1.31
N LEU A 209 -15.67 26.31 1.93
CA LEU A 209 -17.12 26.10 1.89
C LEU A 209 -17.87 27.27 2.54
N ALA A 210 -17.40 27.76 3.68
CA ALA A 210 -17.99 28.92 4.34
C ALA A 210 -17.93 30.16 3.44
N ALA A 211 -16.82 30.38 2.74
CA ALA A 211 -16.66 31.49 1.79
C ALA A 211 -17.62 31.37 0.59
N LEU A 212 -17.79 30.16 0.01
CA LEU A 212 -18.66 29.91 -1.14
C LEU A 212 -20.15 30.09 -0.81
N THR A 213 -20.55 29.63 0.38
CA THR A 213 -21.96 29.58 0.80
C THR A 213 -22.37 30.73 1.71
N ALA A 214 -21.48 31.71 1.94
CA ALA A 214 -21.66 32.75 2.95
C ALA A 214 -22.02 32.18 4.35
N GLY A 215 -21.45 31.01 4.68
CA GLY A 215 -21.69 30.28 5.93
C GLY A 215 -23.00 29.51 6.00
N ALA A 216 -23.74 29.36 4.89
CA ALA A 216 -25.03 28.65 4.88
C ALA A 216 -24.89 27.12 4.93
N SER A 217 -23.74 26.57 4.54
CA SER A 217 -23.47 25.13 4.52
C SER A 217 -22.33 24.74 5.46
N SER A 218 -22.35 23.49 5.90
CA SER A 218 -21.29 22.85 6.68
C SER A 218 -21.03 21.44 6.16
N VAL A 219 -19.86 20.89 6.51
CA VAL A 219 -19.48 19.52 6.16
C VAL A 219 -19.84 18.59 7.31
N ALA A 220 -20.60 17.55 7.02
CA ALA A 220 -20.77 16.41 7.92
C ALA A 220 -19.68 15.36 7.59
N TRP A 221 -18.62 15.32 8.39
CA TRP A 221 -17.53 14.36 8.21
C TRP A 221 -17.97 12.92 8.49
N GLN A 222 -17.47 11.99 7.67
CA GLN A 222 -17.83 10.57 7.66
C GLN A 222 -16.58 9.68 7.81
N ASP A 223 -16.71 8.43 7.37
CA ASP A 223 -15.65 7.44 7.35
C ASP A 223 -14.48 7.83 6.43
N THR A 224 -13.45 7.00 6.44
CA THR A 224 -12.26 7.18 5.61
C THR A 224 -12.21 6.22 4.44
N LEU A 225 -11.53 6.65 3.38
CA LEU A 225 -11.25 5.84 2.21
C LEU A 225 -9.76 5.89 1.89
N TRP A 226 -9.15 4.75 1.58
CA TRP A 226 -7.77 4.69 1.10
C TRP A 226 -7.74 4.69 -0.43
N VAL A 227 -7.13 5.72 -1.00
CA VAL A 227 -6.89 5.87 -2.45
C VAL A 227 -5.43 5.58 -2.77
#